data_AF-B1WQL9-F1
#
_entry.id   AF-B1WQL9-F1
#
_cell.length_a   1.000
_cell.length_b   1.000
_cell.length_c   1.000
_cell.angle_alpha   90.00
_cell.angle_beta   90.00
_cell.angle_gamma   90.00
#
_symmetry.space_group_name_H-M   'P 1'
#
loop_
_entity.id
_entity.type
_entity.pdbx_description
1 polymer ?
#
loop_
_entity_poly.entity_id
_entity_poly.type
_entity_poly.pdbx_seq_one_letter_code
_entity_poly.pdbx_strand_id
1 'polypeptide(L)'
;MRLLFIFNLNNFRTTGKRKQRIKNFHRLKLLIIITFKALALEWMISVPVVLANCNDRVASLTLVQPIMERLWPKLKAENPIYAQLKDDSITLTEGFATLTGTQKQQALEPLKLGYNNNWFEFLTPEEKQSALQDRGLGAISPYRVYGSDGRLISVPYDGCTRLTLLTEKDRFSYYYQTLIYRNRLEVGQNDITPQMLRNAGQPSWRKVNVPISPQQEQQIRLQFWQTIGYDQVDEGWWIAWVPEQGHFEINVPVDYDKNPLQNYRQIASPKYKYVVIDNEGTLRNFESD
;
A
#
# COMPACT_ATOMS: atom_id res chain seq x y z
N MET A 1 20.54 -11.98 -42.08
CA MET A 1 20.24 -11.74 -43.51
C MET A 1 18.73 -11.64 -43.64
N ARG A 2 18.21 -10.47 -44.04
CA ARG A 2 16.77 -10.17 -44.22
C ARG A 2 16.20 -10.93 -45.43
N LEU A 3 14.89 -11.18 -45.43
CA LEU A 3 13.91 -11.16 -46.54
C LEU A 3 12.69 -11.98 -46.06
N LEU A 4 11.53 -11.45 -45.64
CA LEU A 4 10.54 -10.61 -46.33
C LEU A 4 10.29 -11.05 -47.78
N PHE A 5 9.18 -11.76 -48.02
CA PHE A 5 8.37 -11.55 -49.23
C PHE A 5 6.87 -11.70 -48.94
N ILE A 6 6.15 -10.75 -49.52
CA ILE A 6 4.73 -10.42 -49.43
C ILE A 6 4.03 -10.98 -50.68
N PHE A 7 2.79 -11.45 -50.51
CA PHE A 7 1.64 -11.51 -51.42
C PHE A 7 1.86 -11.43 -52.95
N ASN A 8 1.16 -12.27 -53.73
CA ASN A 8 -0.05 -11.80 -54.43
C ASN A 8 -0.92 -12.91 -55.04
N LEU A 9 -2.18 -12.53 -55.23
CA LEU A 9 -3.37 -13.21 -55.74
C LEU A 9 -3.32 -13.52 -57.24
N ASN A 10 -4.02 -14.60 -57.63
CA ASN A 10 -4.85 -14.68 -58.84
C ASN A 10 -5.79 -15.90 -58.67
N ASN A 11 -7.06 -15.67 -58.34
CA ASN A 11 -8.22 -15.46 -59.23
C ASN A 11 -8.78 -16.72 -59.90
N PHE A 12 -9.97 -17.08 -59.40
CA PHE A 12 -11.18 -17.50 -60.12
C PHE A 12 -11.23 -18.84 -60.88
N ARG A 13 -12.05 -19.77 -60.34
CA ARG A 13 -13.47 -20.02 -60.74
C ARG A 13 -13.79 -21.52 -60.88
N THR A 14 -14.55 -22.09 -59.95
CA THR A 14 -15.50 -23.18 -60.24
C THR A 14 -16.65 -23.20 -59.21
N THR A 15 -17.82 -22.82 -59.72
CA THR A 15 -19.13 -23.47 -59.50
C THR A 15 -19.52 -23.99 -58.11
N GLY A 16 -20.38 -23.20 -57.44
CA GLY A 16 -21.66 -23.61 -56.87
C GLY A 16 -21.79 -24.92 -56.08
N LYS A 17 -21.90 -24.81 -54.74
CA LYS A 17 -23.12 -25.16 -53.96
C LYS A 17 -22.90 -24.90 -52.45
N ARG A 18 -23.87 -24.18 -51.86
CA ARG A 18 -24.27 -24.05 -50.44
C ARG A 18 -23.20 -23.98 -49.34
N LYS A 19 -23.12 -22.76 -48.77
CA LYS A 19 -22.67 -22.39 -47.41
C LYS A 19 -22.88 -23.49 -46.37
N GLN A 20 -21.81 -24.15 -45.96
CA GLN A 20 -21.73 -24.75 -44.62
C GLN A 20 -21.16 -23.69 -43.69
N ARG A 21 -22.07 -22.99 -43.00
CA ARG A 21 -21.74 -21.97 -42.01
C ARG A 21 -20.96 -22.66 -40.89
N ILE A 22 -19.67 -22.32 -40.76
CA ILE A 22 -18.76 -22.83 -39.73
C ILE A 22 -19.42 -22.59 -38.35
N LYS A 23 -19.99 -23.65 -37.77
CA LYS A 23 -20.63 -23.67 -36.44
C LYS A 23 -19.63 -23.59 -35.27
N ASN A 24 -18.37 -23.24 -35.54
CA ASN A 24 -17.30 -23.24 -34.51
C ASN A 24 -16.89 -21.84 -34.04
N PHE A 25 -17.41 -20.75 -34.63
CA PHE A 25 -17.04 -19.40 -34.21
C PHE A 25 -17.68 -18.96 -32.87
N HIS A 26 -18.81 -19.56 -32.49
CA HIS A 26 -19.45 -19.28 -31.19
C HIS A 26 -18.79 -20.00 -30.03
N ARG A 27 -18.30 -21.24 -30.21
CA ARG A 27 -17.61 -21.97 -29.13
C ARG A 27 -16.25 -21.37 -28.77
N LEU A 28 -15.50 -20.87 -29.76
CA LEU A 28 -14.21 -20.22 -29.52
C LEU A 28 -14.38 -18.83 -28.85
N LYS A 29 -15.40 -18.06 -29.25
CA LYS A 29 -15.75 -16.81 -28.56
C LYS A 29 -16.28 -17.05 -27.14
N LEU A 30 -17.07 -18.11 -26.91
CA LEU A 30 -17.54 -18.44 -25.56
C LEU A 30 -16.37 -18.85 -24.65
N LEU A 31 -15.44 -19.68 -25.13
CA LEU A 31 -14.28 -20.09 -24.34
C LEU A 31 -13.37 -18.91 -24.00
N ILE A 32 -13.09 -18.01 -24.95
CA ILE A 32 -12.26 -16.82 -24.70
C ILE A 32 -12.95 -15.84 -23.74
N ILE A 33 -14.27 -15.69 -23.82
CA ILE A 33 -15.03 -14.82 -22.90
C ILE A 33 -15.12 -15.45 -21.51
N ILE A 34 -15.22 -16.78 -21.39
CA ILE A 34 -15.26 -17.48 -20.10
C ILE A 34 -13.87 -17.46 -19.44
N THR A 35 -12.77 -17.66 -20.19
CA THR A 35 -11.42 -17.54 -19.63
C THR A 35 -11.05 -16.10 -19.28
N PHE A 36 -11.48 -15.09 -20.06
CA PHE A 36 -11.30 -13.69 -19.67
C PHE A 36 -12.15 -13.28 -18.46
N LYS A 37 -13.36 -13.85 -18.29
CA LYS A 37 -14.17 -13.59 -17.10
C LYS A 37 -13.65 -14.32 -15.87
N ALA A 38 -13.06 -15.51 -16.01
CA ALA A 38 -12.41 -16.21 -14.91
C ALA A 38 -11.12 -15.49 -14.47
N LEU A 39 -10.28 -15.05 -15.43
CA LEU A 39 -9.08 -14.26 -15.11
C LEU A 39 -9.41 -12.87 -14.54
N ALA A 40 -10.50 -12.23 -14.97
CA ALA A 40 -10.92 -10.95 -14.41
C ALA A 40 -11.58 -11.09 -13.04
N LEU A 41 -12.05 -12.29 -12.65
CA LEU A 41 -12.64 -12.55 -11.35
C LEU A 41 -11.59 -12.92 -10.29
N GLU A 42 -10.44 -13.46 -10.70
CA GLU A 42 -9.27 -13.67 -9.82
C GLU A 42 -8.50 -12.36 -9.53
N TRP A 43 -8.74 -11.30 -10.32
CA TRP A 43 -8.25 -9.94 -10.04
C TRP A 43 -9.20 -9.13 -9.14
N MET A 44 -10.28 -9.73 -8.64
CA MET A 44 -10.76 -9.32 -7.33
C MET A 44 -9.73 -9.83 -6.34
N ILE A 45 -8.74 -8.96 -6.10
CA ILE A 45 -8.02 -8.76 -4.85
C ILE A 45 -8.71 -9.60 -3.79
N SER A 46 -7.97 -10.47 -3.12
CA SER A 46 -8.33 -11.00 -1.81
C SER A 46 -8.58 -9.81 -0.89
N VAL A 47 -9.73 -9.18 -1.05
CA VAL A 47 -10.24 -8.17 -0.15
C VAL A 47 -10.47 -9.01 1.09
N PRO A 48 -9.68 -8.80 2.15
CA PRO A 48 -9.78 -9.64 3.32
C PRO A 48 -11.26 -9.69 3.70
N VAL A 49 -11.76 -10.91 3.93
CA VAL A 49 -13.16 -11.25 4.24
C VAL A 49 -13.72 -10.41 5.43
N VAL A 50 -12.84 -9.65 6.08
CA VAL A 50 -13.08 -8.55 7.03
C VAL A 50 -14.09 -7.51 6.53
N LEU A 51 -14.25 -7.28 5.22
CA LEU A 51 -15.28 -6.34 4.72
C LEU A 51 -16.73 -6.86 4.85
N ALA A 52 -16.97 -8.15 5.08
CA ALA A 52 -18.34 -8.68 5.12
C ALA A 52 -19.05 -8.49 6.47
N ASN A 53 -18.31 -8.21 7.56
CA ASN A 53 -18.86 -8.18 8.92
C ASN A 53 -18.61 -6.88 9.68
N CYS A 54 -17.97 -5.89 9.08
CA CYS A 54 -17.59 -4.71 9.84
C CYS A 54 -18.59 -3.56 9.67
N ASN A 55 -19.31 -3.29 10.76
CA ASN A 55 -20.17 -2.11 10.92
C ASN A 55 -19.45 -0.94 11.61
N ASP A 56 -18.20 -1.14 12.06
CA ASP A 56 -17.44 -0.08 12.71
C ASP A 56 -16.98 1.01 11.73
N ARG A 57 -16.68 2.17 12.29
CA ARG A 57 -16.30 3.38 11.56
C ARG A 57 -15.01 3.96 12.13
N VAL A 58 -14.36 4.78 11.34
CA VAL A 58 -13.37 5.72 11.87
C VAL A 58 -14.13 6.75 12.67
N ALA A 59 -13.69 7.03 13.90
CA ALA A 59 -14.34 7.99 14.76
C ALA A 59 -14.28 9.40 14.17
N SER A 60 -15.25 10.24 14.53
CA SER A 60 -15.19 11.66 14.17
C SER A 60 -14.01 12.35 14.89
N LEU A 61 -13.26 13.19 14.18
CA LEU A 61 -12.18 13.98 14.79
C LEU A 61 -12.72 14.87 15.91
N THR A 62 -13.88 15.51 15.71
CA THR A 62 -14.53 16.37 16.71
C THR A 62 -14.79 15.64 18.03
N LEU A 63 -15.02 14.33 17.95
CA LEU A 63 -15.32 13.49 19.10
C LEU A 63 -14.05 13.02 19.82
N VAL A 64 -13.02 12.63 19.08
CA VAL A 64 -11.78 12.09 19.65
C VAL A 64 -10.79 13.18 20.05
N GLN A 65 -10.82 14.34 19.39
CA GLN A 65 -9.82 15.39 19.59
C GLN A 65 -9.73 15.90 21.03
N PRO A 66 -10.83 16.24 21.73
CA PRO A 66 -10.74 16.70 23.12
C PRO A 66 -10.14 15.65 24.06
N ILE A 67 -10.35 14.37 23.77
CA ILE A 67 -9.81 13.25 24.54
C ILE A 67 -8.31 13.14 24.30
N MET A 68 -7.91 13.15 23.03
CA MET A 68 -6.50 13.08 22.65
C MET A 68 -5.75 14.28 23.24
N GLU A 69 -6.30 15.48 23.19
CA GLU A 69 -5.70 16.68 23.81
C GLU A 69 -5.51 16.53 25.33
N ARG A 70 -6.45 15.90 26.04
CA ARG A 70 -6.30 15.57 27.48
C ARG A 70 -5.23 14.50 27.73
N LEU A 71 -5.16 13.48 26.88
CA LEU A 71 -4.19 12.38 27.01
C LEU A 71 -2.78 12.77 26.55
N TRP A 72 -2.66 13.73 25.64
CA TRP A 72 -1.43 14.07 24.94
C TRP A 72 -0.26 14.42 25.87
N PRO A 73 -0.42 15.26 26.92
CA PRO A 73 0.67 15.55 27.85
C PRO A 73 1.20 14.29 28.55
N LYS A 74 0.31 13.36 28.91
CA LYS A 74 0.68 12.09 29.53
C LYS A 74 1.45 11.20 28.55
N LEU A 75 0.94 11.05 27.32
CA LEU A 75 1.62 10.28 26.27
C LEU A 75 3.04 10.81 26.02
N LYS A 76 3.21 12.14 25.91
CA LYS A 76 4.53 12.77 25.72
C LYS A 76 5.47 12.57 26.90
N ALA A 77 4.95 12.60 28.13
CA ALA A 77 5.75 12.40 29.34
C ALA A 77 6.23 10.94 29.46
N GLU A 78 5.38 9.98 29.10
CA GLU A 78 5.69 8.54 29.13
C GLU A 78 6.63 8.14 27.99
N ASN A 79 6.50 8.76 26.81
CA ASN A 79 7.34 8.44 25.66
C ASN A 79 7.68 9.70 24.82
N PRO A 80 8.93 10.18 24.86
CA PRO A 80 9.34 11.42 24.17
C PRO A 80 9.42 11.27 22.63
N ILE A 81 9.05 10.12 22.06
CA ILE A 81 8.92 9.98 20.61
C ILE A 81 7.75 10.78 20.04
N TYR A 82 6.77 11.16 20.85
CA TYR A 82 5.61 11.91 20.40
C TYR A 82 5.94 13.39 20.29
N ALA A 83 6.06 13.91 19.07
CA ALA A 83 6.48 15.29 18.85
C ALA A 83 5.29 16.24 18.98
N GLN A 84 4.32 16.09 18.09
CA GLN A 84 3.22 17.03 17.90
C GLN A 84 1.91 16.33 17.59
N LEU A 85 0.83 16.84 18.18
CA LEU A 85 -0.55 16.61 17.79
C LEU A 85 -1.02 17.88 17.09
N LYS A 86 -1.49 17.77 15.85
CA LYS A 86 -2.00 18.91 15.08
C LYS A 86 -3.04 18.45 14.07
N ASP A 87 -4.19 19.12 14.08
CA ASP A 87 -5.32 18.82 13.20
C ASP A 87 -5.73 17.34 13.32
N ASP A 88 -5.75 16.59 12.21
CA ASP A 88 -6.02 15.15 12.16
C ASP A 88 -4.74 14.28 12.14
N SER A 89 -3.62 14.85 12.58
CA SER A 89 -2.30 14.25 12.44
C SER A 89 -1.47 14.25 13.73
N ILE A 90 -0.65 13.22 13.86
CA ILE A 90 0.36 13.06 14.89
C ILE A 90 1.73 12.92 14.22
N THR A 91 2.70 13.70 14.65
CA THR A 91 4.08 13.60 14.18
C THR A 91 4.97 13.01 15.28
N LEU A 92 5.82 12.08 14.88
CA LEU A 92 6.83 11.44 15.73
C LEU A 92 8.19 12.12 15.58
N THR A 93 9.04 12.03 16.59
CA THR A 93 10.42 12.56 16.56
C THR A 93 11.35 11.63 15.81
N GLU A 94 12.59 12.09 15.54
CA GLU A 94 13.65 11.24 14.98
C GLU A 94 13.99 10.04 15.88
N GLY A 95 13.74 10.14 17.19
CA GLY A 95 13.91 9.03 18.14
C GLY A 95 13.03 7.83 17.82
N PHE A 96 11.91 8.00 17.11
CA PHE A 96 11.12 6.87 16.64
C PHE A 96 11.85 6.06 15.54
N ALA A 97 12.64 6.73 14.69
CA ALA A 97 13.29 6.07 13.56
C ALA A 97 14.33 5.04 14.03
N THR A 98 14.96 5.26 15.19
CA THR A 98 16.00 4.40 15.78
C THR A 98 15.45 3.14 16.45
N LEU A 99 14.14 3.07 16.69
CA LEU A 99 13.49 1.91 17.30
C LEU A 99 13.47 0.68 16.38
N THR A 100 13.49 -0.51 16.97
CA THR A 100 13.26 -1.80 16.27
C THR A 100 11.80 -1.92 15.83
N GLY A 101 11.47 -2.88 14.96
CA GLY A 101 10.09 -3.12 14.49
C GLY A 101 9.10 -3.31 15.64
N THR A 102 9.40 -4.23 16.57
CA THR A 102 8.57 -4.47 17.76
C THR A 102 8.46 -3.24 18.65
N GLN A 103 9.56 -2.51 18.88
CA GLN A 103 9.53 -1.27 19.67
C GLN A 103 8.67 -0.20 19.01
N LYS A 104 8.72 -0.08 17.67
CA LYS A 104 7.86 0.84 16.92
C LYS A 104 6.40 0.47 17.07
N GLN A 105 6.04 -0.80 16.94
CA GLN A 105 4.67 -1.27 17.13
C GLN A 105 4.16 -0.96 18.54
N GLN A 106 4.94 -1.32 19.58
CA GLN A 106 4.62 -1.03 20.98
C GLN A 106 4.43 0.47 21.22
N ALA A 107 5.28 1.30 20.63
CA ALA A 107 5.21 2.73 20.79
C ALA A 107 4.07 3.38 19.99
N LEU A 108 3.43 2.66 19.07
CA LEU A 108 2.22 3.09 18.37
C LEU A 108 0.93 2.57 19.03
N GLU A 109 1.00 1.55 19.89
CA GLU A 109 -0.19 0.98 20.57
C GLU A 109 -1.06 2.03 21.28
N PRO A 110 -0.49 2.98 22.06
CA PRO A 110 -1.32 3.98 22.73
C PRO A 110 -2.11 4.88 21.77
N LEU A 111 -1.63 5.06 20.53
CA LEU A 111 -2.27 5.89 19.53
C LEU A 111 -3.43 5.19 18.80
N LYS A 112 -3.50 3.86 18.90
CA LYS A 112 -4.55 3.10 18.19
C LYS A 112 -5.94 3.48 18.70
N LEU A 113 -6.05 3.83 19.98
CA LEU A 113 -7.29 4.13 20.70
C LEU A 113 -8.48 3.33 20.14
N GLY A 114 -8.29 2.01 20.00
CA GLY A 114 -9.13 1.10 19.21
C GLY A 114 -9.62 -0.10 20.03
N TYR A 115 -9.90 -1.24 19.38
CA TYR A 115 -10.56 -2.44 19.94
C TYR A 115 -10.08 -2.91 21.34
N ASN A 116 -8.81 -2.70 21.71
CA ASN A 116 -8.25 -3.07 23.03
C ASN A 116 -8.11 -1.91 24.02
N ASN A 117 -8.31 -0.65 23.59
CA ASN A 117 -8.22 0.58 24.38
C ASN A 117 -9.13 1.62 23.71
N ASN A 118 -10.44 1.51 23.93
CA ASN A 118 -11.40 2.35 23.23
C ASN A 118 -11.32 3.80 23.74
N TRP A 119 -11.19 4.77 22.83
CA TRP A 119 -11.21 6.19 23.20
C TRP A 119 -12.47 6.55 24.03
N PHE A 120 -13.58 5.83 23.82
CA PHE A 120 -14.85 6.01 24.51
C PHE A 120 -14.72 5.85 26.04
N GLU A 121 -13.75 5.08 26.53
CA GLU A 121 -13.54 4.88 27.97
C GLU A 121 -13.06 6.14 28.67
N PHE A 122 -12.35 7.02 27.95
CA PHE A 122 -11.77 8.26 28.46
C PHE A 122 -12.73 9.46 28.41
N LEU A 123 -13.97 9.23 27.98
CA LEU A 123 -15.04 10.22 28.05
C LEU A 123 -15.58 10.37 29.47
N THR A 124 -15.96 11.59 29.86
CA THR A 124 -16.79 11.79 31.06
C THR A 124 -18.19 11.18 30.86
N PRO A 125 -18.98 10.93 31.92
CA PRO A 125 -20.34 10.43 31.79
C PRO A 125 -21.23 11.27 30.85
N GLU A 126 -21.10 12.60 30.90
CA GLU A 126 -21.85 13.54 30.06
C GLU A 126 -21.38 13.46 28.60
N GLU A 127 -20.07 13.39 28.38
CA GLU A 127 -19.51 13.24 27.03
C GLU A 127 -19.92 11.90 26.42
N LYS A 128 -19.99 10.80 27.21
CA LYS A 128 -20.52 9.50 26.76
C LYS A 128 -21.95 9.61 26.29
N GLN A 129 -22.81 10.29 27.04
CA GLN A 129 -24.21 10.47 26.67
C GLN A 129 -24.36 11.26 25.36
N SER A 130 -23.55 12.31 25.17
CA SER A 130 -23.51 13.09 23.93
C SER A 130 -22.97 12.26 22.76
N ALA A 131 -21.87 11.53 22.97
CA ALA A 131 -21.25 10.67 21.98
C ALA A 131 -22.21 9.60 21.47
N LEU A 132 -23.01 8.98 22.35
CA LEU A 132 -24.02 7.97 21.98
C LEU A 132 -25.10 8.49 21.03
N GLN A 133 -25.28 9.81 20.93
CA GLN A 133 -26.23 10.45 20.01
C GLN A 133 -25.57 10.85 18.67
N ASP A 134 -24.24 10.81 18.59
CA ASP A 134 -23.47 11.13 17.39
C ASP A 134 -23.36 9.90 16.46
N ARG A 135 -23.50 10.13 15.15
CA ARG A 135 -23.27 9.10 14.12
C ARG A 135 -21.77 8.75 13.94
N GLY A 136 -20.88 9.48 14.60
CA GLY A 136 -19.42 9.40 14.57
C GLY A 136 -18.76 8.55 15.64
N LEU A 137 -19.51 7.70 16.36
CA LEU A 137 -19.08 6.73 17.40
C LEU A 137 -18.03 5.68 16.98
N GLY A 138 -17.36 5.86 15.84
CA GLY A 138 -16.42 4.89 15.29
C GLY A 138 -15.40 4.39 16.31
N ALA A 139 -15.09 3.09 16.29
CA ALA A 139 -14.18 2.49 17.25
C ALA A 139 -12.70 2.81 16.97
N ILE A 140 -12.34 3.30 15.79
CA ILE A 140 -10.95 3.51 15.38
C ILE A 140 -10.56 5.00 15.42
N SER A 141 -9.43 5.29 16.07
CA SER A 141 -8.80 6.61 16.09
C SER A 141 -8.64 7.21 14.68
N PRO A 142 -9.07 8.47 14.45
CA PRO A 142 -8.99 9.12 13.14
C PRO A 142 -7.59 9.60 12.79
N TYR A 143 -6.66 9.62 13.75
CA TYR A 143 -5.36 10.23 13.56
C TYR A 143 -4.45 9.46 12.61
N ARG A 144 -3.92 10.18 11.62
CA ARG A 144 -2.78 9.74 10.80
C ARG A 144 -1.48 10.00 11.57
N VAL A 145 -0.53 9.08 11.48
CA VAL A 145 0.75 9.20 12.18
C VAL A 145 1.86 9.31 11.16
N TYR A 146 2.71 10.33 11.32
CA TYR A 146 3.84 10.62 10.45
C TYR A 146 5.15 10.56 11.21
N GLY A 147 6.22 10.14 10.54
CA GLY A 147 7.58 10.27 11.03
C GLY A 147 8.06 11.72 10.95
N SER A 148 9.16 12.03 11.62
CA SER A 148 9.82 13.35 11.54
C SER A 148 10.26 13.70 10.11
N ASP A 149 10.54 12.68 9.30
CA ASP A 149 10.90 12.80 7.89
C ASP A 149 9.70 13.11 6.98
N GLY A 150 8.47 13.08 7.52
CA GLY A 150 7.22 13.28 6.79
C GLY A 150 6.60 12.00 6.23
N ARG A 151 7.19 10.83 6.48
CA ARG A 151 6.68 9.54 5.99
C ARG A 151 5.44 9.11 6.77
N LEU A 152 4.42 8.61 6.09
CA LEU A 152 3.23 8.03 6.74
C LEU A 152 3.60 6.70 7.45
N ILE A 153 3.37 6.62 8.76
CA ILE A 153 3.75 5.51 9.63
C ILE A 153 2.56 4.65 10.05
N SER A 154 1.39 5.27 10.32
CA SER A 154 0.17 4.55 10.70
C SER A 154 -1.06 5.34 10.27
N VAL A 155 -2.12 4.66 9.85
CA VAL A 155 -3.31 5.31 9.33
C VAL A 155 -4.56 4.43 9.54
N PRO A 156 -5.74 5.02 9.82
CA PRO A 156 -6.99 4.29 9.68
C PRO A 156 -7.23 3.98 8.19
N TYR A 157 -7.41 2.71 7.85
CA TYR A 157 -7.66 2.29 6.47
C TYR A 157 -9.16 2.26 6.16
N ASP A 158 -9.92 1.71 7.10
CA ASP A 158 -11.37 1.71 7.17
C ASP A 158 -11.82 1.73 8.63
N GLY A 159 -13.12 1.51 8.89
CA GLY A 159 -13.67 1.54 10.24
C GLY A 159 -13.26 0.39 11.15
N CYS A 160 -12.51 -0.58 10.63
CA CYS A 160 -12.23 -1.87 11.27
C CYS A 160 -10.73 -2.12 11.37
N THR A 161 -10.02 -1.57 10.40
CA THR A 161 -8.63 -1.86 10.12
C THR A 161 -7.83 -0.59 10.27
N ARG A 162 -6.90 -0.60 11.22
CA ARG A 162 -5.82 0.36 11.30
C ARG A 162 -4.57 -0.29 10.73
N LEU A 163 -3.96 0.34 9.72
CA LEU A 163 -2.64 -0.05 9.27
C LEU A 163 -1.61 0.52 10.24
N THR A 164 -0.78 -0.36 10.79
CA THR A 164 0.17 -0.04 11.85
C THR A 164 1.57 -0.32 11.36
N LEU A 165 2.50 0.63 11.57
CA LEU A 165 3.87 0.54 11.08
C LEU A 165 3.93 0.17 9.59
N LEU A 166 3.38 1.04 8.75
CA LEU A 166 3.29 0.77 7.30
C LEU A 166 4.67 0.54 6.71
N THR A 167 4.79 -0.50 5.89
CA THR A 167 5.86 -0.66 4.90
C THR A 167 5.62 0.24 3.67
N GLU A 168 6.58 0.31 2.73
CA GLU A 168 6.37 0.96 1.43
C GLU A 168 5.28 0.27 0.61
N LYS A 169 5.17 -1.06 0.69
CA LYS A 169 4.07 -1.80 0.05
C LYS A 169 2.71 -1.36 0.62
N ASP A 170 2.61 -1.22 1.93
CA ASP A 170 1.36 -0.80 2.60
C ASP A 170 1.03 0.65 2.27
N ARG A 171 2.03 1.54 2.28
CA ARG A 171 1.86 2.95 1.86
C ARG A 171 1.39 3.04 0.42
N PHE A 172 2.03 2.32 -0.49
CA PHE A 172 1.61 2.24 -1.90
C PHE A 172 0.14 1.83 -2.00
N SER A 173 -0.24 0.76 -1.30
CA SER A 173 -1.61 0.23 -1.31
C SER A 173 -2.61 1.22 -0.75
N TYR A 174 -2.29 1.86 0.38
CA TYR A 174 -3.11 2.91 0.98
C TYR A 174 -3.31 4.09 0.02
N TYR A 175 -2.24 4.61 -0.58
CA TYR A 175 -2.32 5.71 -1.53
C TYR A 175 -3.08 5.34 -2.80
N TYR A 176 -2.91 4.12 -3.31
CA TYR A 176 -3.68 3.63 -4.46
C TYR A 176 -5.18 3.64 -4.16
N GLN A 177 -5.57 3.13 -2.99
CA GLN A 177 -6.97 3.07 -2.60
C GLN A 177 -7.55 4.47 -2.35
N THR A 178 -6.81 5.35 -1.67
CA THR A 178 -7.33 6.65 -1.23
C THR A 178 -7.23 7.73 -2.29
N LEU A 179 -6.12 7.80 -3.04
CA LEU A 179 -5.87 8.88 -3.99
C LEU A 179 -6.33 8.55 -5.43
N ILE A 180 -6.38 7.27 -5.80
CA ILE A 180 -6.80 6.84 -7.14
C ILE A 180 -8.18 6.21 -7.09
N TYR A 181 -8.37 5.13 -6.32
CA TYR A 181 -9.60 4.34 -6.42
C TYR A 181 -10.83 5.07 -5.86
N ARG A 182 -10.75 5.59 -4.63
CA ARG A 182 -11.86 6.30 -3.99
C ARG A 182 -12.14 7.66 -4.63
N ASN A 183 -11.10 8.38 -5.06
CA ASN A 183 -11.23 9.72 -5.65
C ASN A 183 -11.55 9.73 -7.16
N ARG A 184 -11.59 8.58 -7.84
CA ARG A 184 -11.98 8.48 -9.26
C ARG A 184 -13.36 9.05 -9.59
N LEU A 185 -14.19 9.30 -8.57
CA LEU A 185 -15.53 9.86 -8.70
C LEU A 185 -15.59 11.38 -8.49
N GLU A 186 -14.49 12.04 -8.11
CA GLU A 186 -14.45 13.48 -7.85
C GLU A 186 -13.85 14.24 -9.03
N VAL A 187 -14.65 15.10 -9.67
CA VAL A 187 -14.25 15.90 -10.83
C VAL A 187 -13.26 16.99 -10.38
N GLY A 188 -12.06 17.00 -10.96
CA GLY A 188 -11.10 18.11 -10.79
C GLY A 188 -9.84 17.82 -9.97
N GLN A 189 -9.61 16.58 -9.52
CA GLN A 189 -8.29 16.20 -8.98
C GLN A 189 -7.30 15.87 -10.11
N ASN A 190 -6.07 16.36 -9.97
CA ASN A 190 -4.94 16.05 -10.86
C ASN A 190 -4.81 14.53 -11.07
N ASP A 191 -4.51 14.11 -12.30
CA ASP A 191 -4.35 12.70 -12.71
C ASP A 191 -3.22 11.99 -11.93
N ILE A 192 -3.47 11.61 -10.67
CA ILE A 192 -2.54 10.77 -9.91
C ILE A 192 -2.52 9.41 -10.60
N THR A 193 -1.39 9.10 -11.23
CA THR A 193 -1.21 7.82 -11.93
C THR A 193 -0.64 6.76 -10.99
N PRO A 194 -0.88 5.46 -11.26
CA PRO A 194 -0.22 4.38 -10.51
C PRO A 194 1.31 4.46 -10.53
N GLN A 195 1.89 5.08 -11.57
CA GLN A 195 3.34 5.28 -11.66
C GLN A 195 3.85 6.31 -10.64
N MET A 196 3.07 7.35 -10.33
CA MET A 196 3.43 8.32 -9.29
C MET A 196 3.47 7.69 -7.89
N LEU A 197 2.69 6.63 -7.67
CA LEU A 197 2.70 5.87 -6.41
C LEU A 197 3.96 5.05 -6.21
N ARG A 198 4.73 4.77 -7.27
CA ARG A 198 6.08 4.16 -7.15
C ARG A 198 7.10 5.10 -6.49
N ASN A 199 6.64 6.26 -6.03
CA ASN A 199 7.40 7.29 -5.34
C ASN A 199 8.57 7.85 -6.16
N ALA A 200 8.47 7.74 -7.50
CA ALA A 200 9.45 8.29 -8.44
C ALA A 200 8.97 9.64 -8.98
N GLY A 201 9.89 10.50 -9.41
CA GLY A 201 9.55 11.69 -10.19
C GLY A 201 8.81 12.81 -9.46
N GLN A 202 8.93 12.89 -8.13
CA GLN A 202 8.39 13.96 -7.26
C GLN A 202 6.85 13.97 -7.08
N PRO A 203 6.26 12.96 -6.40
CA PRO A 203 4.83 12.99 -6.06
C PRO A 203 4.46 14.22 -5.21
N SER A 204 3.34 14.88 -5.53
CA SER A 204 2.88 16.10 -4.82
C SER A 204 2.30 15.86 -3.43
N TRP A 205 1.86 14.63 -3.15
CA TRP A 205 1.21 14.23 -1.89
C TRP A 205 2.19 13.58 -0.89
N ARG A 206 3.48 13.53 -1.23
CA ARG A 206 4.52 12.94 -0.38
C ARG A 206 5.73 13.87 -0.33
N LYS A 207 6.44 13.89 0.79
CA LYS A 207 7.68 14.64 0.89
C LYS A 207 8.78 13.94 0.10
N VAL A 208 9.52 14.70 -0.69
CA VAL A 208 10.57 14.18 -1.57
C VAL A 208 11.87 14.90 -1.26
N ASN A 209 12.69 14.27 -0.41
CA ASN A 209 14.00 14.81 -0.05
C ASN A 209 15.09 14.29 -0.99
N VAL A 210 14.93 13.05 -1.47
CA VAL A 210 15.88 12.40 -2.39
C VAL A 210 15.11 11.88 -3.60
N PRO A 211 15.07 12.65 -4.71
CA PRO A 211 14.35 12.24 -5.89
C PRO A 211 15.08 11.12 -6.64
N ILE A 212 14.31 10.28 -7.33
CA ILE A 212 14.80 9.31 -8.32
C ILE A 212 14.06 9.52 -9.64
N SER A 213 14.76 9.34 -10.76
CA SER A 213 14.12 9.38 -12.07
C SER A 213 13.22 8.14 -12.27
N PRO A 214 12.05 8.29 -12.91
CA PRO A 214 11.16 7.15 -13.19
C PRO A 214 11.85 6.00 -13.93
N GLN A 215 12.74 6.32 -14.87
CA GLN A 215 13.47 5.32 -15.65
C GLN A 215 14.41 4.48 -14.77
N GLN A 216 15.09 5.12 -13.82
CA GLN A 216 16.04 4.45 -12.94
C GLN A 216 15.34 3.59 -11.88
N GLU A 217 14.24 4.10 -11.29
CA GLU A 217 13.38 3.31 -10.39
C GLU A 217 12.84 2.07 -11.11
N GLN A 218 12.30 2.26 -12.33
CA GLN A 218 11.76 1.16 -13.12
C GLN A 218 12.83 0.12 -13.46
N GLN A 219 14.04 0.53 -13.83
CA GLN A 219 15.13 -0.38 -14.14
C GLN A 219 15.48 -1.27 -12.93
N ILE A 220 15.62 -0.68 -11.75
CA ILE A 220 15.98 -1.40 -10.52
C ILE A 220 14.88 -2.39 -10.13
N ARG A 221 13.62 -1.97 -10.23
CA ARG A 221 12.47 -2.84 -9.98
C ARG A 221 12.37 -3.99 -11.00
N LEU A 222 12.65 -3.72 -12.27
CA LEU A 222 12.68 -4.76 -13.31
C LEU A 222 13.77 -5.80 -13.02
N GLN A 223 14.97 -5.36 -12.65
CA GLN A 223 16.06 -6.26 -12.25
C GLN A 223 15.67 -7.11 -11.04
N PHE A 224 15.04 -6.49 -10.02
CA PHE A 224 14.54 -7.20 -8.85
C PHE A 224 13.57 -8.31 -9.24
N TRP A 225 12.53 -8.00 -10.02
CA TRP A 225 11.53 -9.00 -10.38
C TRP A 225 12.04 -10.07 -11.34
N GLN A 226 13.05 -9.76 -12.17
CA GLN A 226 13.74 -10.77 -12.98
C GLN A 226 14.51 -11.77 -12.13
N THR A 227 14.97 -11.38 -10.93
CA THR A 227 15.71 -12.26 -10.02
C THR A 227 14.80 -12.98 -9.02
N ILE A 228 13.82 -12.29 -8.46
CA ILE A 228 12.92 -12.84 -7.43
C ILE A 228 11.81 -13.69 -8.04
N GLY A 229 11.30 -13.31 -9.22
CA GLY A 229 10.10 -13.90 -9.82
C GLY A 229 8.84 -13.07 -9.51
N TYR A 230 8.03 -12.80 -10.53
CA TYR A 230 6.81 -11.98 -10.39
C TYR A 230 5.69 -12.73 -9.64
N ASP A 231 5.73 -14.06 -9.61
CA ASP A 231 4.84 -14.92 -8.82
C ASP A 231 4.98 -14.68 -7.31
N GLN A 232 6.13 -14.20 -6.86
CA GLN A 232 6.41 -13.93 -5.45
C GLN A 232 5.71 -12.66 -4.90
N VAL A 233 5.04 -11.87 -5.76
CA VAL A 233 4.29 -10.67 -5.34
C VAL A 233 3.22 -11.02 -4.31
N ASP A 234 2.51 -12.12 -4.54
CA ASP A 234 1.39 -12.57 -3.70
C ASP A 234 1.86 -13.14 -2.36
N GLU A 235 3.10 -13.65 -2.31
CA GLU A 235 3.75 -14.13 -1.09
C GLU A 235 4.19 -12.99 -0.16
N GLY A 236 4.23 -11.75 -0.66
CA GLY A 236 4.61 -10.60 0.14
C GLY A 236 5.73 -9.75 -0.44
N TRP A 237 6.50 -10.30 -1.38
CA TRP A 237 7.68 -9.61 -1.91
C TRP A 237 7.30 -8.28 -2.57
N TRP A 238 8.16 -7.28 -2.38
CA TRP A 238 7.99 -5.97 -3.01
C TRP A 238 9.30 -5.20 -3.01
N ILE A 239 9.39 -4.21 -3.90
CA ILE A 239 10.47 -3.22 -3.88
C ILE A 239 9.91 -1.86 -4.31
N ALA A 240 10.29 -0.81 -3.59
CA ALA A 240 9.94 0.57 -3.92
C ALA A 240 10.99 1.57 -3.42
N TRP A 241 11.04 2.73 -4.07
CA TRP A 241 11.85 3.84 -3.63
C TRP A 241 11.22 4.57 -2.43
N VAL A 242 12.04 4.96 -1.46
CA VAL A 242 11.68 5.78 -0.30
C VAL A 242 12.21 7.20 -0.48
N PRO A 243 11.38 8.15 -0.95
CA PRO A 243 11.82 9.48 -1.34
C PRO A 243 12.18 10.38 -0.15
N GLU A 244 11.73 10.07 1.07
CA GLU A 244 12.08 10.82 2.28
C GLU A 244 13.53 10.58 2.72
N GLN A 245 14.05 9.37 2.51
CA GLN A 245 15.33 8.92 3.07
C GLN A 245 16.35 8.47 2.02
N GLY A 246 15.93 8.23 0.78
CA GLY A 246 16.85 7.92 -0.31
C GLY A 246 17.38 6.49 -0.32
N HIS A 247 16.49 5.50 -0.28
CA HIS A 247 16.83 4.09 -0.40
C HIS A 247 15.71 3.29 -1.09
N PHE A 248 16.02 2.08 -1.53
CA PHE A 248 15.01 1.09 -1.89
C PHE A 248 14.62 0.29 -0.65
N GLU A 249 13.33 0.27 -0.31
CA GLU A 249 12.79 -0.66 0.67
C GLU A 249 12.37 -1.93 -0.07
N ILE A 250 12.90 -3.07 0.37
CA ILE A 250 12.51 -4.40 -0.10
C ILE A 250 11.64 -5.02 0.99
N ASN A 251 10.38 -5.30 0.67
CA ASN A 251 9.51 -6.04 1.57
C ASN A 251 9.62 -7.54 1.30
N VAL A 252 9.69 -8.35 2.36
CA VAL A 252 9.82 -9.81 2.31
C VAL A 252 8.83 -10.48 3.26
N PRO A 253 8.39 -11.72 2.97
CA PRO A 253 7.71 -12.55 3.97
C PRO A 253 8.56 -12.73 5.23
N VAL A 254 7.95 -13.03 6.39
CA VAL A 254 8.69 -13.24 7.65
C VAL A 254 9.66 -14.43 7.53
N ASP A 255 9.19 -15.53 6.95
CA ASP A 255 9.93 -16.80 6.80
C ASP A 255 10.30 -17.07 5.33
N TYR A 256 10.88 -16.09 4.67
CA TYR A 256 11.23 -16.18 3.25
C TYR A 256 12.51 -16.98 2.99
N ASP A 257 12.60 -17.63 1.81
CA ASP A 257 13.88 -18.15 1.32
C ASP A 257 14.83 -16.98 1.02
N LYS A 258 16.00 -16.98 1.66
CA LYS A 258 17.01 -15.92 1.49
C LYS A 258 17.72 -16.00 0.13
N ASN A 259 17.73 -17.15 -0.56
CA ASN A 259 18.52 -17.35 -1.78
C ASN A 259 18.17 -16.35 -2.91
N PRO A 260 16.89 -16.10 -3.26
CA PRO A 260 16.53 -15.10 -4.26
C PRO A 260 17.07 -13.70 -3.93
N LEU A 261 16.98 -13.30 -2.66
CA LEU A 261 17.47 -11.99 -2.21
C LEU A 261 18.99 -11.90 -2.29
N GLN A 262 19.71 -12.99 -1.94
CA GLN A 262 21.16 -13.08 -2.10
C GLN A 262 21.58 -12.96 -3.58
N ASN A 263 20.86 -13.61 -4.49
CA ASN A 263 21.10 -13.50 -5.93
C ASN A 263 20.88 -12.06 -6.41
N TYR A 264 19.81 -11.41 -5.95
CA TYR A 264 19.54 -10.02 -6.33
C TYR A 264 20.63 -9.07 -5.81
N ARG A 265 21.12 -9.29 -4.59
CA ARG A 265 22.21 -8.50 -4.01
C ARG A 265 23.46 -8.48 -4.89
N GLN A 266 23.81 -9.59 -5.54
CA GLN A 266 24.99 -9.68 -6.41
C GLN A 266 24.92 -8.75 -7.64
N ILE A 267 23.70 -8.39 -8.06
CA ILE A 267 23.46 -7.55 -9.23
C ILE A 267 22.88 -6.18 -8.89
N ALA A 268 22.48 -5.96 -7.64
CA ALA A 268 21.89 -4.71 -7.17
C ALA A 268 22.88 -3.57 -7.35
N SER A 269 22.40 -2.44 -7.88
CA SER A 269 23.27 -1.29 -8.16
C SER A 269 23.86 -0.73 -6.85
N PRO A 270 25.20 -0.67 -6.70
CA PRO A 270 25.84 -0.17 -5.48
C PRO A 270 25.67 1.35 -5.28
N LYS A 271 25.11 2.04 -6.28
CA LYS A 271 24.78 3.47 -6.19
C LYS A 271 23.69 3.76 -5.17
N TYR A 272 22.83 2.78 -4.87
CA TYR A 272 21.68 2.94 -3.99
C TYR A 272 21.82 2.10 -2.73
N LYS A 273 21.22 2.59 -1.65
CA LYS A 273 21.03 1.82 -0.42
C LYS A 273 19.79 0.95 -0.56
N TYR A 274 19.83 -0.24 0.03
CA TYR A 274 18.70 -1.17 0.10
C TYR A 274 18.46 -1.50 1.57
N VAL A 275 17.18 -1.44 1.96
CA VAL A 275 16.73 -1.75 3.31
C VAL A 275 15.72 -2.88 3.17
N VAL A 276 15.96 -3.99 3.85
CA VAL A 276 15.03 -5.13 3.82
C VAL A 276 14.17 -5.06 5.06
N ILE A 277 12.87 -5.10 4.88
CA ILE A 277 11.90 -5.08 5.97
C ILE A 277 10.95 -6.26 5.73
N ASP A 278 10.67 -7.05 6.76
CA ASP A 278 9.61 -8.05 6.60
C ASP A 278 8.20 -7.42 6.63
N ASN A 279 7.19 -8.24 6.35
CA ASN A 279 5.79 -7.81 6.38
C ASN A 279 5.29 -7.41 7.79
N GLU A 280 6.07 -7.61 8.85
CA GLU A 280 5.75 -7.14 10.21
C GLU A 280 6.40 -5.78 10.53
N GLY A 281 7.22 -5.24 9.62
CA GLY A 281 7.91 -3.97 9.81
C GLY A 281 9.26 -4.10 10.52
N THR A 282 9.80 -5.31 10.64
CA THR A 282 11.12 -5.56 11.26
C THR A 282 12.23 -5.46 10.22
N LEU A 283 13.26 -4.70 10.55
CA LEU A 283 14.47 -4.58 9.73
C LEU A 283 15.17 -5.94 9.67
N ARG A 284 15.47 -6.40 8.46
CA ARG A 284 16.24 -7.59 8.17
C ARG A 284 17.58 -7.19 7.56
N ASN A 285 18.60 -8.00 7.82
CA ASN A 285 19.89 -7.80 7.20
C ASN A 285 19.77 -8.07 5.70
N PHE A 286 20.13 -7.08 4.88
CA PHE A 286 20.41 -7.30 3.45
C PHE A 286 21.80 -7.93 3.26
N GLU A 287 22.59 -8.01 4.33
CA GLU A 287 23.86 -8.72 4.40
C GLU A 287 23.65 -10.17 4.85
N SER A 288 24.56 -11.06 4.46
CA SER A 288 24.55 -12.45 4.90
C SER A 288 24.92 -12.52 6.38
N ASP A 289 24.24 -13.40 7.12
CA ASP A 289 24.75 -13.93 8.39
C ASP A 289 26.06 -14.70 8.16
#